data_AF-A0A3C0U6M9-F1
#
_entry.id   AF-A0A3C0U6M9-F1
#
_cell.length_a   1.000
_cell.length_b   1.000
_cell.length_c   1.000
_cell.angle_alpha   90.00
_cell.angle_beta   90.00
_cell.angle_gamma   90.00
#
_symmetry.space_group_name_H-M   'P 1'
#
loop_
_entity.id
_entity.type
_entity.pdbx_description
1 polymer ?
#
loop_
_entity_poly.entity_id
_entity_poly.type
_entity_poly.pdbx_seq_one_letter_code
_entity_poly.pdbx_strand_id
1 'polypeptide(L)'
;FVANRILMPMINEAIISLHEGVAGVHEIDTIMKLGMAHPMGPLQLADFIGLDVCLSIMNVLYEGLGNTKYAPCPLLINMVAAGKLGVKSSEGFYDYSSGVKNATVSNQFN
;
A
#
# COMPACT_ATOMS: atom_id res chain seq x y z
N PHE A 1 -12.41 -6.13 13.86
CA PHE A 1 -11.62 -7.38 13.74
C PHE A 1 -10.15 -7.11 13.99
N VAL A 2 -9.44 -8.06 14.62
CA VAL A 2 -8.04 -7.86 15.06
C VAL A 2 -7.08 -7.71 13.88
N ALA A 3 -7.23 -8.53 12.83
CA ALA A 3 -6.33 -8.53 11.67
C ALA A 3 -6.24 -7.15 10.99
N ASN A 4 -7.37 -6.55 10.61
CA ASN A 4 -7.38 -5.24 9.93
C ASN A 4 -6.81 -4.11 10.80
N ARG A 5 -6.98 -4.20 12.12
CA ARG A 5 -6.44 -3.21 13.07
C ARG A 5 -4.90 -3.26 13.17
N ILE A 6 -4.27 -4.39 12.78
CA ILE A 6 -2.82 -4.57 12.76
C ILE A 6 -2.27 -4.35 11.35
N LEU A 7 -2.88 -5.01 10.35
CA LEU A 7 -2.39 -5.04 8.98
C LEU A 7 -2.51 -3.69 8.28
N MET A 8 -3.66 -3.01 8.38
CA MET A 8 -3.87 -1.77 7.63
C MET A 8 -2.94 -0.64 8.08
N PRO A 9 -2.70 -0.41 9.39
CA PRO A 9 -1.68 0.54 9.81
C PRO A 9 -0.26 0.17 9.35
N MET A 10 0.11 -1.11 9.32
CA MET A 10 1.41 -1.54 8.78
C MET A 10 1.55 -1.18 7.28
N ILE A 11 0.51 -1.44 6.48
CA ILE A 11 0.49 -1.05 5.08
C ILE A 11 0.54 0.48 4.94
N ASN A 12 -0.27 1.21 5.70
CA ASN A 12 -0.29 2.66 5.67
C ASN A 12 1.07 3.26 6.06
N GLU A 13 1.76 2.66 7.04
CA GLU A 13 3.12 3.06 7.45
C GLU A 13 4.15 2.85 6.34
N ALA A 14 4.04 1.76 5.57
CA ALA A 14 4.88 1.55 4.39
C ALA A 14 4.62 2.61 3.31
N ILE A 15 3.36 3.01 3.11
CA ILE A 15 2.99 4.07 2.17
C ILE A 15 3.48 5.44 2.66
N ILE A 16 3.42 5.71 3.97
CA ILE A 16 3.99 6.92 4.59
C ILE A 16 5.50 6.96 4.38
N SER A 17 6.20 5.86 4.65
CA SER A 17 7.66 5.74 4.46
C SER A 17 8.06 6.04 3.01
N LEU A 18 7.28 5.56 2.04
CA LEU A 18 7.45 5.89 0.64
C LEU A 18 7.17 7.38 0.36
N HIS A 19 6.06 7.90 0.87
CA HIS A 19 5.63 9.29 0.67
C HIS A 19 6.65 10.32 1.20
N GLU A 20 7.28 10.00 2.34
CA GLU A 20 8.31 10.82 2.97
C GLU A 20 9.71 10.62 2.37
N GLY A 21 9.86 9.71 1.39
CA GLY A 21 11.12 9.45 0.70
C GLY A 21 12.15 8.69 1.53
N VAL A 22 11.72 7.92 2.54
CA VAL A 22 12.60 7.09 3.39
C VAL A 22 13.25 5.98 2.57
N ALA A 23 12.49 5.37 1.66
CA ALA A 23 12.93 4.32 0.74
C ALA A 23 11.99 4.20 -0.46
N GLY A 24 12.46 3.60 -1.56
CA GLY A 24 11.64 3.34 -2.74
C GLY A 24 10.73 2.11 -2.58
N VAL A 25 9.84 1.92 -3.55
CA VAL A 25 8.85 0.82 -3.55
C VAL A 25 9.54 -0.54 -3.43
N HIS A 26 10.59 -0.77 -4.22
CA HIS A 26 11.31 -2.04 -4.25
C HIS A 26 12.04 -2.32 -2.93
N GLU A 27 12.69 -1.31 -2.36
CA GLU A 27 13.45 -1.42 -1.12
C GLU A 27 12.53 -1.76 0.06
N ILE A 28 11.41 -1.04 0.20
CA ILE A 28 10.41 -1.26 1.25
C ILE A 28 9.89 -2.69 1.21
N ASP A 29 9.44 -3.16 0.04
CA ASP A 29 8.89 -4.50 -0.09
C ASP A 29 9.96 -5.59 0.11
N THR A 30 11.18 -5.34 -0.36
CA THR A 30 12.28 -6.30 -0.22
C THR A 30 12.72 -6.45 1.23
N ILE A 31 12.85 -5.36 1.99
CA ILE A 31 13.22 -5.44 3.41
C ILE A 31 12.13 -6.13 4.24
N MET A 32 10.85 -5.90 3.92
CA MET A 32 9.77 -6.56 4.63
C MET A 32 9.71 -8.06 4.32
N LYS A 33 9.98 -8.45 3.07
CA LYS A 33 10.05 -9.87 2.68
C LYS A 33 11.26 -10.59 3.26
N LEU A 34 12.45 -10.05 3.04
CA LEU A 34 13.71 -10.73 3.36
C LEU A 34 14.17 -10.47 4.80
N GLY A 35 13.95 -9.26 5.30
CA GLY A 35 14.37 -8.85 6.65
C GLY A 35 13.34 -9.18 7.72
N MET A 36 12.04 -9.00 7.44
CA MET A 36 10.96 -9.25 8.40
C MET A 36 10.17 -10.53 8.12
N ALA A 37 10.62 -11.36 7.18
CA ALA A 37 10.06 -12.66 6.84
C ALA A 37 8.56 -12.63 6.44
N HIS A 38 8.09 -11.52 5.86
CA HIS A 38 6.74 -11.48 5.29
C HIS A 38 6.68 -12.24 3.95
N PRO A 39 5.59 -12.97 3.66
CA PRO A 39 5.45 -13.69 2.39
C PRO A 39 5.30 -12.75 1.18
N MET A 40 4.90 -11.50 1.42
CA MET A 40 4.70 -10.46 0.41
C MET A 40 5.01 -9.11 1.04
N GLY A 41 5.59 -8.19 0.25
CA GLY A 41 5.86 -6.85 0.72
C GLY A 41 4.56 -6.04 0.91
N PRO A 42 4.52 -5.08 1.84
CA PRO A 42 3.31 -4.35 2.18
C PRO A 42 2.71 -3.56 1.01
N LEU A 43 3.52 -3.01 0.11
CA LEU A 43 3.04 -2.24 -1.04
C LEU A 43 2.45 -3.15 -2.11
N GLN A 44 3.14 -4.25 -2.43
CA GLN A 44 2.60 -5.29 -3.31
C GLN A 44 1.33 -5.93 -2.74
N LEU A 45 1.28 -6.13 -1.42
CA LEU A 45 0.09 -6.63 -0.74
C LEU A 45 -1.08 -5.63 -0.82
N ALA A 46 -0.81 -4.33 -0.68
CA ALA A 46 -1.82 -3.28 -0.85
C ALA A 46 -2.41 -3.31 -2.26
N ASP A 47 -1.56 -3.42 -3.29
CA ASP A 47 -2.01 -3.53 -4.68
C ASP A 47 -2.84 -4.79 -4.95
N PHE A 48 -2.51 -5.89 -4.25
CA PHE A 48 -3.27 -7.14 -4.35
C PHE A 48 -4.64 -7.05 -3.64
N ILE A 49 -4.71 -6.38 -2.48
CA ILE A 49 -5.96 -6.12 -1.75
C ILE A 49 -6.85 -5.14 -2.54
N GLY A 50 -6.22 -4.13 -3.16
CA GLY A 50 -6.87 -2.99 -3.78
C GLY A 50 -6.72 -1.73 -2.93
N LEU A 51 -6.16 -0.67 -3.51
CA LEU A 51 -5.85 0.56 -2.77
C LEU A 51 -7.10 1.29 -2.26
N ASP A 52 -8.21 1.21 -2.99
CA ASP A 52 -9.51 1.74 -2.56
C ASP A 52 -10.07 0.99 -1.34
N VAL A 53 -9.86 -0.33 -1.29
CA VAL A 53 -10.24 -1.15 -0.13
C VAL A 53 -9.37 -0.78 1.08
N CYS A 54 -8.05 -0.65 0.89
CA CYS A 54 -7.15 -0.17 1.94
C CYS A 54 -7.58 1.20 2.47
N LEU A 55 -7.87 2.16 1.59
CA LEU A 55 -8.32 3.50 1.97
C LEU A 55 -9.63 3.46 2.75
N SER A 56 -10.61 2.67 2.27
CA SER A 56 -11.90 2.49 2.94
C SER A 56 -11.72 1.95 4.37
N ILE A 57 -10.87 0.94 4.57
CA ILE A 57 -10.63 0.38 5.90
C ILE A 57 -9.90 1.38 6.80
N MET A 58 -8.93 2.13 6.28
CA MET A 58 -8.24 3.17 7.07
C MET A 58 -9.22 4.26 7.54
N ASN A 59 -10.13 4.72 6.67
CA ASN A 59 -11.16 5.69 7.05
C ASN A 59 -12.08 5.15 8.15
N VAL A 60 -12.55 3.90 8.03
CA VAL A 60 -13.36 3.25 9.08
C VAL A 60 -12.59 3.17 10.41
N LEU A 61 -11.30 2.84 10.38
CA LEU A 61 -10.47 2.80 11.58
C LEU A 61 -10.27 4.21 12.17
N TYR A 62 -10.06 5.22 11.32
CA TYR A 62 -9.85 6.60 11.74
C TYR A 62 -11.09 7.20 12.39
N GLU A 63 -12.24 7.10 11.73
CA GLU A 63 -13.52 7.59 12.24
C GLU A 63 -13.96 6.84 13.50
N GLY A 64 -13.81 5.50 13.50
CA GLY A 64 -14.25 4.66 14.61
C GLY A 64 -13.39 4.77 15.87
N LEU A 65 -12.09 5.12 15.73
CA LEU A 65 -11.16 5.21 16.87
C LEU A 65 -10.78 6.66 17.23
N GLY A 66 -11.05 7.63 16.35
CA GLY A 66 -10.76 9.05 16.56
C GLY A 66 -9.28 9.36 16.77
N ASN A 67 -8.37 8.52 16.26
CA ASN A 67 -6.93 8.63 16.52
C ASN A 67 -6.15 8.81 15.21
N THR A 68 -5.36 9.88 15.13
CA THR A 68 -4.55 10.28 13.96
C THR A 68 -3.57 9.22 13.48
N LYS A 69 -3.19 8.25 14.32
CA LYS A 69 -2.44 7.06 13.90
C LYS A 69 -3.11 6.29 12.75
N TYR A 70 -4.43 6.35 12.66
CA TYR A 70 -5.21 5.67 11.62
C TYR A 70 -5.56 6.58 10.44
N ALA A 71 -5.05 7.81 10.38
CA ALA A 71 -5.28 8.67 9.24
C ALA A 71 -4.63 8.07 7.97
N PRO A 72 -5.35 7.96 6.85
CA PRO A 72 -4.79 7.45 5.62
C PRO A 72 -3.71 8.39 5.07
N CYS A 73 -2.64 7.81 4.53
CA CYS A 73 -1.57 8.57 3.89
C CYS A 73 -2.11 9.40 2.70
N PRO A 74 -1.70 10.67 2.53
CA PRO A 74 -2.09 11.47 1.37
C PRO A 74 -1.77 10.81 0.02
N LEU A 75 -0.64 10.08 -0.07
CA LEU A 75 -0.28 9.33 -1.26
C LEU A 75 -1.33 8.26 -1.61
N LEU A 76 -1.82 7.52 -0.61
CA LEU A 76 -2.87 6.52 -0.81
C LEU A 76 -4.16 7.17 -1.35
N ILE A 77 -4.57 8.30 -0.77
CA ILE A 77 -5.75 9.05 -1.21
C ILE A 77 -5.60 9.46 -2.67
N ASN A 78 -4.45 10.04 -3.03
CA ASN A 78 -4.18 10.53 -4.38
C ASN A 78 -4.14 9.40 -5.41
N MET A 79 -3.55 8.24 -5.07
CA MET A 79 -3.52 7.08 -5.96
C MET A 79 -4.94 6.54 -6.24
N VAL A 80 -5.77 6.44 -5.20
CA VAL A 80 -7.17 6.01 -5.35
C VAL A 80 -7.96 7.01 -6.19
N ALA A 81 -7.78 8.32 -5.95
CA ALA A 81 -8.42 9.37 -6.74
C ALA A 81 -7.99 9.34 -8.22
N ALA A 82 -6.75 8.93 -8.51
CA ALA A 82 -6.24 8.76 -9.86
C ALA A 82 -6.65 7.43 -10.53
N GLY A 83 -7.43 6.57 -9.85
CA GLY A 83 -7.85 5.27 -10.38
C GLY A 83 -6.73 4.21 -10.40
N LYS A 84 -5.61 4.46 -9.70
CA LYS A 84 -4.53 3.48 -9.51
C LYS A 84 -4.89 2.60 -8.32
N LEU A 85 -5.60 1.52 -8.57
CA LEU A 85 -6.20 0.65 -7.57
C LEU A 85 -5.44 -0.65 -7.36
N GLY A 86 -4.25 -0.81 -7.96
CA GLY A 86 -3.44 -2.02 -7.88
C GLY A 86 -3.75 -3.01 -8.99
N VAL A 87 -3.77 -4.31 -8.67
CA VAL A 87 -3.89 -5.40 -9.66
C VAL A 87 -5.14 -5.25 -10.53
N LYS A 88 -6.27 -4.83 -9.95
CA LYS A 88 -7.56 -4.74 -10.66
C LYS A 88 -7.65 -3.61 -11.69
N SER A 89 -6.79 -2.60 -11.58
CA SER A 89 -6.67 -1.50 -12.55
C SER A 89 -5.40 -1.59 -13.39
N SER A 90 -4.68 -2.72 -13.31
CA SER A 90 -3.39 -2.96 -13.94
C SER A 90 -2.25 -2.03 -13.50
N GLU A 91 -2.47 -1.15 -12.52
CA GLU A 91 -1.45 -0.24 -11.98
C GLU A 91 -1.80 0.20 -10.54
N GLY A 92 -0.79 0.18 -9.69
CA GLY A 92 -0.78 0.73 -8.33
C GLY A 92 0.62 1.22 -7.97
N PHE A 93 1.23 0.66 -6.93
CA PHE A 93 2.68 0.83 -6.68
C PHE A 93 3.52 0.09 -7.72
N TYR A 94 2.99 -1.02 -8.24
CA TYR A 94 3.55 -1.76 -9.36
C TYR A 94 2.68 -1.60 -10.62
N ASP A 95 3.33 -1.72 -11.78
CA ASP A 95 2.69 -1.92 -13.08
C ASP A 95 2.42 -3.42 -13.29
N TYR A 96 1.15 -3.75 -13.55
CA TYR A 96 0.65 -5.11 -13.75
C TYR A 96 0.18 -5.37 -15.19
N SER A 97 0.48 -4.48 -16.14
CA SER A 97 0.09 -4.60 -17.56
C SER A 97 0.60 -5.89 -18.22
N SER A 98 1.75 -6.40 -17.77
CA SER A 98 2.37 -7.66 -18.22
C SER A 98 1.97 -8.89 -17.37
N GLY A 99 1.01 -8.72 -16.46
CA GLY A 99 0.51 -9.73 -15.53
C GLY A 99 1.20 -9.73 -14.17
N VAL A 100 0.52 -10.31 -13.16
CA VAL A 100 0.92 -10.26 -11.74
C VAL A 100 2.33 -10.81 -11.47
N LYS A 101 2.76 -11.83 -12.22
CA LYS A 101 4.08 -12.46 -12.04
C LYS A 101 5.24 -11.61 -12.56
N ASN A 102 4.97 -10.72 -13.50
CA ASN A 102 5.97 -9.89 -14.18
C ASN A 102 5.88 -8.42 -13.76
N ALA A 103 5.24 -8.17 -12.61
CA ALA A 103 5.00 -6.82 -12.12
C ALA A 103 6.32 -6.08 -11.88
N THR A 104 6.43 -4.88 -12.44
CA THR A 104 7.57 -3.97 -12.24
C THR A 104 7.13 -2.75 -11.44
N VAL A 105 8.06 -2.04 -10.79
CA VAL A 105 7.72 -0.78 -10.11
C VAL A 105 7.07 0.17 -11.11
N SER A 106 5.95 0.81 -10.73
CA SER A 106 5.27 1.77 -11.60
C SER A 106 6.21 2.93 -11.92
N ASN A 107 6.15 3.43 -13.17
CA ASN A 107 6.94 4.58 -13.62
C ASN A 107 6.74 5.86 -12.79
N GLN A 108 5.68 5.93 -12.00
CA GLN A 108 5.47 7.02 -11.03
C GLN A 108 6.54 7.06 -9.93
N PHE A 109 7.20 5.94 -9.64
CA PHE A 109 8.13 5.77 -8.53
C PHE A 109 9.57 5.44 -8.96
N ASN A 110 9.88 5.62 -10.26
CA ASN A 110 11.21 5.48 -10.84
C ASN A 110 11.94 6.83 -10.96
#